data_AF-A0A841D7J9-F1
#
_entry.id   AF-A0A841D7J9-F1
#
_cell.length_a   1.000
_cell.length_b   1.000
_cell.length_c   1.000
_cell.angle_alpha   90.00
_cell.angle_beta   90.00
_cell.angle_gamma   90.00
#
_symmetry.space_group_name_H-M   'P 1'
#
loop_
_entity.id
_entity.type
_entity.pdbx_description
1 polymer ?
#
loop_
_entity_poly.entity_id
_entity_poly.type
_entity_poly.pdbx_seq_one_letter_code
_entity_poly.pdbx_strand_id
1 'polypeptide(L)'
;MRYPDRSGGLSAPERDRREALRFRAADMFAGKIPPPRVARLLGVTRKSVYEWHALWKHGGTAALASKGAAGSGCKLTEERLDRLEVFLEQGARAHGWDEQRWTSARVAVLIAARFHRTYTPRGVAYLLQRLGWSFQVPAHRAARRDEEIVTWIDAQDDWLLVYRLPPYAPDLNPAEGIWSNLRTRLLNFTVNGIDQLTALIRSRLKPLQYRPDLLDGFIAETGLVLSDPA
;
A
#
# COMPACT_ATOMS: atom_id res chain seq x y z
N MET A 1 8.86 -6.66 -7.01
CA MET A 1 7.73 -6.28 -7.88
C MET A 1 7.53 -4.78 -7.76
N ARG A 2 7.54 -4.06 -8.89
CA ARG A 2 7.27 -2.62 -8.97
C ARG A 2 5.76 -2.42 -9.06
N TYR A 3 5.19 -1.63 -8.17
CA TYR A 3 3.85 -1.06 -8.37
C TYR A 3 4.04 0.42 -8.70
N PRO A 4 3.34 0.95 -9.71
CA PRO A 4 3.24 2.39 -9.85
C PRO A 4 2.36 2.88 -8.70
N ASP A 5 2.80 3.90 -7.95
CA ASP A 5 1.96 4.85 -7.18
C ASP A 5 1.94 4.90 -5.64
N ARG A 6 2.65 4.04 -4.88
CA ARG A 6 2.74 4.19 -3.40
C ARG A 6 4.02 4.84 -2.87
N SER A 7 4.65 5.73 -3.63
CA SER A 7 5.66 6.61 -3.04
C SER A 7 4.95 7.69 -2.21
N GLY A 8 5.33 7.88 -0.96
CA GLY A 8 4.71 8.86 -0.05
C GLY A 8 5.04 10.31 -0.42
N GLY A 9 5.04 10.68 -1.71
CA GLY A 9 5.39 12.01 -2.18
C GLY A 9 6.88 12.24 -2.40
N LEU A 10 7.67 11.18 -2.55
CA LEU A 10 9.14 11.23 -2.55
C LEU A 10 9.75 10.91 -3.93
N SER A 11 8.95 10.42 -4.88
CA SER A 11 9.43 10.12 -6.24
C SER A 11 9.53 11.38 -7.10
N ALA A 12 10.30 11.32 -8.19
CA ALA A 12 10.40 12.45 -9.13
C ALA A 12 9.04 12.81 -9.77
N PRO A 13 8.26 11.85 -10.30
CA PRO A 13 6.96 12.16 -10.91
C PRO A 13 5.97 12.81 -9.96
N GLU A 14 5.98 12.46 -8.67
CA GLU A 14 5.12 13.09 -7.67
C GLU A 14 5.54 14.53 -7.34
N ARG A 15 6.85 14.82 -7.37
CA ARG A 15 7.35 16.20 -7.22
C ARG A 15 6.89 17.05 -8.39
N ASP A 16 7.01 16.52 -9.61
CA ASP A 16 6.60 17.21 -10.84
C ASP A 16 5.09 17.46 -10.84
N ARG A 17 4.27 16.49 -10.41
CA ARG A 17 2.82 16.66 -10.23
C ARG A 17 2.50 17.80 -9.25
N ARG A 18 3.20 17.88 -8.11
CA ARG A 18 2.99 18.94 -7.10
C ARG A 18 3.47 20.31 -7.56
N GLU A 19 4.50 20.35 -8.40
CA GLU A 19 4.97 21.57 -9.05
C GLU A 19 3.97 22.06 -10.10
N ALA A 20 3.44 21.17 -10.93
CA ALA A 20 2.37 21.49 -11.87
C ALA A 20 1.12 22.06 -11.17
N LEU A 21 0.75 21.53 -9.99
CA LEU A 21 -0.34 22.10 -9.17
C LEU A 21 -0.04 23.52 -8.69
N ARG A 22 1.21 23.79 -8.32
CA ARG A 22 1.67 25.12 -7.91
C ARG A 22 1.65 26.12 -9.05
N PHE A 23 2.06 25.71 -10.26
CA PHE A 23 1.99 26.57 -11.45
C PHE A 23 0.55 26.84 -11.88
N ARG A 24 -0.34 25.84 -11.86
CA ARG A 24 -1.78 26.07 -12.08
C ARG A 24 -2.36 27.05 -11.06
N ALA A 25 -1.96 26.96 -9.78
CA ALA A 25 -2.38 27.93 -8.77
C ALA A 25 -1.88 29.35 -9.09
N ALA A 26 -0.65 29.50 -9.62
CA ALA A 26 -0.09 30.77 -10.05
C ALA A 26 -0.92 31.43 -11.16
N ASP A 27 -1.32 30.65 -12.18
CA ASP A 27 -2.17 31.12 -13.27
C ASP A 27 -3.53 31.60 -12.74
N MET A 28 -4.10 30.87 -11.77
CA MET A 28 -5.35 31.26 -11.13
C MET A 28 -5.22 32.52 -10.28
N PHE A 29 -4.08 32.74 -9.60
CA PHE A 29 -3.80 33.98 -8.88
C PHE A 29 -3.63 35.16 -9.83
N ALA A 30 -2.96 34.96 -10.98
CA ALA A 30 -2.86 35.97 -12.04
C ALA A 30 -4.24 36.34 -12.61
N GLY A 31 -5.12 35.34 -12.74
CA GLY A 31 -6.55 35.51 -13.06
C GLY A 31 -7.41 36.08 -11.93
N LYS A 32 -6.81 36.55 -10.83
CA LYS A 32 -7.47 37.14 -9.65
C LYS A 32 -8.48 36.20 -8.96
N ILE A 33 -8.31 34.88 -9.09
CA ILE A 33 -9.14 33.91 -8.40
C ILE A 33 -8.72 33.88 -6.92
N PRO A 34 -9.66 34.00 -5.96
CA PRO A 34 -9.31 34.06 -4.55
C PRO A 34 -8.78 32.71 -4.02
N PRO A 35 -7.79 32.69 -3.10
CA PRO A 35 -7.17 31.46 -2.59
C PRO A 35 -8.13 30.36 -2.09
N PRO A 36 -9.25 30.66 -1.41
CA PRO A 36 -10.23 29.63 -1.01
C PRO A 36 -10.93 28.94 -2.18
N ARG A 37 -11.06 29.61 -3.33
CA ARG A 37 -11.64 29.02 -4.55
C ARG A 37 -10.59 28.19 -5.29
N VAL A 38 -9.34 28.66 -5.34
CA VAL A 38 -8.20 27.89 -5.88
C VAL A 38 -8.00 26.58 -5.10
N ALA A 39 -8.08 26.61 -3.77
CA ALA A 39 -7.98 25.41 -2.94
C ALA A 39 -9.03 24.34 -3.29
N ARG A 40 -10.29 24.77 -3.51
CA ARG A 40 -11.38 23.88 -3.92
C ARG A 40 -11.17 23.31 -5.31
N LEU A 41 -10.76 24.15 -6.27
CA LEU A 41 -10.59 23.74 -7.66
C LEU A 41 -9.40 22.79 -7.87
N LEU A 42 -8.36 22.91 -7.05
CA LEU A 42 -7.17 22.05 -7.12
C LEU A 42 -7.19 20.88 -6.12
N GLY A 43 -8.21 20.77 -5.27
CA GLY A 43 -8.32 19.69 -4.28
C GLY A 43 -7.21 19.70 -3.22
N VAL A 44 -6.66 20.87 -2.89
CA VAL A 44 -5.58 21.04 -1.90
C VAL A 44 -6.06 21.85 -0.69
N THR A 45 -5.33 21.74 0.42
CA THR A 45 -5.71 22.46 1.65
C THR A 45 -5.63 23.98 1.48
N ARG A 46 -6.53 24.72 2.13
CA ARG A 46 -6.50 26.19 2.13
C ARG A 46 -5.16 26.74 2.61
N LYS A 47 -4.55 26.12 3.63
CA LYS A 47 -3.25 26.49 4.18
C LYS A 47 -2.18 26.52 3.09
N SER A 48 -2.03 25.44 2.33
CA SER A 48 -1.03 25.34 1.25
C SER A 48 -1.23 26.44 0.19
N VAL A 49 -2.48 26.74 -0.19
CA VAL A 49 -2.77 27.78 -1.18
C VAL A 49 -2.48 29.19 -0.66
N TYR A 50 -2.74 29.47 0.62
CA TYR A 50 -2.37 30.75 1.23
C TYR A 50 -0.85 30.95 1.29
N GLU A 51 -0.11 29.90 1.63
CA GLU A 51 1.37 29.92 1.60
C GLU A 51 1.88 30.15 0.17
N TRP A 52 1.33 29.47 -0.83
CA TRP A 52 1.69 29.69 -2.24
C TRP A 52 1.34 31.10 -2.71
N HIS A 53 0.17 31.62 -2.35
CA HIS A 53 -0.25 32.96 -2.72
C HIS A 53 0.67 34.04 -2.10
N ALA A 54 1.09 33.84 -0.85
CA ALA A 54 2.05 34.73 -0.19
C ALA A 54 3.42 34.72 -0.90
N LEU A 55 3.93 33.54 -1.26
CA LEU A 55 5.19 33.39 -2.01
C LEU A 55 5.09 34.00 -3.41
N TRP A 56 3.98 33.75 -4.11
CA TRP A 56 3.72 34.24 -5.46
C TRP A 56 3.61 35.77 -5.51
N LYS A 57 3.03 36.41 -4.47
CA LYS A 57 2.96 37.88 -4.40
C LYS A 57 4.33 38.56 -4.44
N HIS A 58 5.37 37.91 -3.92
CA HIS A 58 6.70 38.51 -3.80
C HIS A 58 7.66 38.05 -4.90
N GLY A 59 7.48 36.87 -5.48
CA GLY A 59 8.41 36.33 -6.49
C GLY A 59 7.75 35.65 -7.68
N GLY A 60 6.46 35.90 -7.92
CA GLY A 60 5.71 35.40 -9.08
C GLY A 60 5.69 33.87 -9.17
N THR A 61 5.49 33.36 -10.39
CA THR A 61 5.42 31.91 -10.65
C THR A 61 6.75 31.21 -10.35
N ALA A 62 7.89 31.88 -10.56
CA ALA A 62 9.21 31.32 -10.29
C ALA A 62 9.42 30.99 -8.80
N ALA A 63 8.85 31.78 -7.88
CA ALA A 63 8.92 31.50 -6.43
C ALA A 63 8.18 30.21 -6.02
N LEU A 64 7.32 29.70 -6.90
CA LEU A 64 6.57 28.46 -6.67
C LEU A 64 7.25 27.23 -7.28
N ALA A 65 8.40 27.37 -7.94
CA ALA A 65 9.17 26.24 -8.44
C ALA A 65 9.65 25.32 -7.31
N SER A 66 9.78 24.04 -7.62
CA SER A 66 10.33 23.01 -6.74
C SER A 66 11.79 23.31 -6.41
N LYS A 67 12.16 23.27 -5.13
CA LYS A 67 13.56 23.36 -4.70
C LYS A 67 14.32 22.01 -4.81
N GLY A 68 13.72 21.03 -5.49
CA GLY A 68 14.25 19.66 -5.58
C GLY A 68 13.78 18.76 -4.43
N ALA A 69 14.40 17.58 -4.33
CA ALA A 69 14.09 16.61 -3.27
C ALA A 69 14.53 17.15 -1.89
N ALA A 70 13.62 17.11 -0.91
CA ALA A 70 13.96 17.47 0.46
C ALA A 70 14.87 16.41 1.11
N GLY A 71 16.01 16.82 1.67
CA GLY A 71 16.97 15.98 2.40
C GLY A 71 18.39 16.08 1.86
N SER A 72 19.38 15.61 2.65
CA SER A 72 20.76 15.46 2.18
C SER A 72 20.79 14.62 0.90
N GLY A 73 21.52 15.09 -0.11
CA GLY A 73 21.61 14.45 -1.43
C GLY A 73 21.86 12.94 -1.32
N CYS A 74 21.32 12.18 -2.27
CA CYS A 74 21.55 10.74 -2.34
C CYS A 74 23.06 10.47 -2.35
N LYS A 75 23.57 9.59 -1.47
CA LYS A 75 25.00 9.24 -1.43
C LYS A 75 25.45 8.41 -2.64
N LEU A 76 24.50 7.95 -3.45
CA LEU A 76 24.71 7.22 -4.70
C LEU A 76 24.34 8.13 -5.88
N THR A 77 25.20 8.16 -6.88
CA THR A 77 24.96 8.84 -8.17
C THR A 77 23.94 8.05 -9.00
N GLU A 78 23.34 8.66 -10.02
CA GLU A 78 22.34 8.00 -10.88
C GLU A 78 22.88 6.70 -11.49
N GLU A 79 24.12 6.68 -11.97
CA GLU A 79 24.73 5.49 -12.59
C GLU A 79 24.97 4.35 -11.58
N ARG A 80 25.03 4.68 -10.28
CA ARG A 80 25.13 3.69 -9.20
C ARG A 80 23.75 3.20 -8.78
N LEU A 81 22.72 4.04 -8.92
CA LEU A 81 21.33 3.66 -8.69
C LEU A 81 20.86 2.69 -9.77
N ASP A 82 21.17 2.94 -11.04
CA ASP A 82 20.84 2.03 -12.14
C ASP A 82 21.48 0.66 -11.95
N ARG A 83 22.76 0.63 -11.55
CA ARG A 83 23.45 -0.63 -11.24
C ARG A 83 22.89 -1.33 -10.00
N LEU A 84 22.49 -0.58 -8.97
CA LEU A 84 21.83 -1.15 -7.81
C LEU A 84 20.51 -1.80 -8.21
N GLU A 85 19.74 -1.17 -9.11
CA GLU A 85 18.48 -1.69 -9.59
C GLU A 85 18.64 -3.04 -10.30
N VAL A 86 19.65 -3.19 -11.16
CA VAL A 86 19.99 -4.47 -11.80
C VAL A 86 20.27 -5.56 -10.76
N PHE A 87 21.00 -5.25 -9.68
CA PHE A 87 21.25 -6.22 -8.60
C PHE A 87 19.97 -6.58 -7.83
N LEU A 88 19.08 -5.61 -7.60
CA LEU A 88 17.82 -5.87 -6.92
C LEU A 88 16.91 -6.79 -7.74
N GLU A 89 16.91 -6.64 -9.07
CA GLU A 89 16.13 -7.47 -10.01
C GLU A 89 16.65 -8.91 -10.09
N GLN A 90 17.98 -9.12 -10.04
CA GLN A 90 18.58 -10.46 -9.93
C GLN A 90 18.16 -11.20 -8.65
N GLY A 91 17.81 -10.43 -7.62
CA GLY A 91 17.30 -10.91 -6.35
C GLY A 91 18.38 -11.46 -5.41
N ALA A 92 18.01 -11.62 -4.13
CA ALA A 92 19.01 -11.83 -3.09
C ALA A 92 19.80 -13.16 -3.21
N ARG A 93 19.24 -14.22 -3.83
CA ARG A 93 20.02 -15.46 -4.04
C ARG A 93 21.23 -15.29 -4.95
N ALA A 94 21.11 -14.47 -5.99
CA ALA A 94 22.22 -14.17 -6.90
C ALA A 94 23.39 -13.46 -6.20
N HIS A 95 23.17 -12.95 -4.99
CA HIS A 95 24.15 -12.23 -4.20
C HIS A 95 24.52 -12.95 -2.89
N GLY A 96 24.24 -14.26 -2.79
CA GLY A 96 24.74 -15.11 -1.70
C GLY A 96 23.83 -15.24 -0.49
N TRP A 97 22.55 -14.87 -0.60
CA TRP A 97 21.56 -15.12 0.45
C TRP A 97 20.71 -16.36 0.14
N ASP A 98 20.34 -17.15 1.14
CA ASP A 98 19.57 -18.39 0.94
C ASP A 98 18.12 -18.15 0.46
N GLU A 99 17.61 -16.94 0.60
CA GLU A 99 16.25 -16.55 0.24
C GLU A 99 16.23 -15.42 -0.78
N GLN A 100 15.22 -15.39 -1.64
CA GLN A 100 15.06 -14.34 -2.66
C GLN A 100 14.67 -12.96 -2.09
N ARG A 101 14.35 -12.87 -0.80
CA ARG A 101 13.78 -11.67 -0.18
C ARG A 101 14.84 -10.59 0.06
N TRP A 102 14.59 -9.39 -0.45
CA TRP A 102 15.34 -8.20 -0.05
C TRP A 102 14.77 -7.60 1.23
N THR A 103 15.63 -7.43 2.23
CA THR A 103 15.35 -6.57 3.39
C THR A 103 16.22 -5.31 3.29
N SER A 104 15.81 -4.20 3.90
CA SER A 104 16.62 -2.98 3.90
C SER A 104 18.03 -3.20 4.48
N ALA A 105 18.20 -4.15 5.39
CA ALA A 105 19.50 -4.54 5.93
C ALA A 105 20.34 -5.28 4.88
N ARG A 106 19.78 -6.26 4.16
CA ARG A 106 20.49 -6.98 3.08
C ARG A 106 20.91 -6.02 1.96
N VAL A 107 20.03 -5.09 1.59
CA VAL A 107 20.34 -4.07 0.59
C VAL A 107 21.42 -3.10 1.11
N ALA A 108 21.44 -2.74 2.40
CA ALA A 108 22.53 -1.94 2.98
C ALA A 108 23.88 -2.65 2.88
N VAL A 109 23.93 -3.96 3.16
CA VAL A 109 25.13 -4.79 3.00
C VAL A 109 25.58 -4.84 1.54
N LEU A 110 24.65 -5.05 0.62
CA LEU A 110 24.95 -5.04 -0.82
C LEU A 110 25.53 -3.68 -1.27
N ILE A 111 24.95 -2.56 -0.82
CA ILE A 111 25.44 -1.23 -1.17
C ILE A 111 26.85 -0.99 -0.61
N ALA A 112 27.11 -1.42 0.63
CA ALA A 112 28.44 -1.32 1.23
C ALA A 112 29.48 -2.14 0.45
N ALA A 113 29.12 -3.37 0.04
CA ALA A 113 30.01 -4.25 -0.71
C ALA A 113 30.28 -3.79 -2.14
N ARG A 114 29.28 -3.23 -2.84
CA ARG A 114 29.38 -2.88 -4.28
C ARG A 114 29.76 -1.44 -4.56
N PHE A 115 29.45 -0.53 -3.63
CA PHE A 115 29.63 0.92 -3.85
C PHE A 115 30.45 1.60 -2.74
N HIS A 116 30.91 0.86 -1.73
CA HIS A 116 31.70 1.38 -0.60
C HIS A 116 31.02 2.56 0.12
N ARG A 117 29.68 2.55 0.16
CA ARG A 117 28.86 3.56 0.84
C ARG A 117 28.01 2.90 1.91
N THR A 118 27.95 3.53 3.08
CA THR A 118 27.14 3.06 4.20
C THR A 118 25.80 3.79 4.25
N TYR A 119 24.75 3.00 4.38
CA TYR A 119 23.39 3.46 4.64
C TYR A 119 22.86 2.77 5.90
N THR A 120 22.07 3.49 6.68
CA THR A 120 21.24 2.87 7.70
C THR A 120 20.10 2.09 7.02
N PRO A 121 19.54 1.04 7.64
CA PRO A 121 18.38 0.32 7.07
C PRO A 121 17.20 1.24 6.75
N ARG A 122 16.96 2.27 7.58
CA ARG A 122 15.96 3.31 7.32
C ARG A 122 16.34 4.21 6.14
N GLY A 123 17.61 4.56 5.99
CA GLY A 123 18.10 5.29 4.82
C GLY A 123 17.92 4.50 3.52
N VAL A 124 18.16 3.20 3.55
CA VAL A 124 17.88 2.30 2.43
C VAL A 124 16.37 2.23 2.13
N ALA A 125 15.52 2.24 3.15
CA ALA A 125 14.08 2.26 2.95
C ALA A 125 13.60 3.48 2.15
N TYR A 126 14.08 4.67 2.51
CA TYR A 126 13.80 5.89 1.75
C TYR A 126 14.40 5.86 0.35
N LEU A 127 15.59 5.28 0.19
CA LEU A 127 16.23 5.11 -1.10
C LEU A 127 15.39 4.25 -2.05
N LEU A 128 14.95 3.08 -1.57
CA LEU A 128 14.12 2.15 -2.34
C LEU A 128 12.78 2.79 -2.71
N GLN A 129 12.14 3.50 -1.78
CA GLN A 129 10.89 4.22 -2.05
C GLN A 129 11.06 5.30 -3.13
N ARG A 130 12.21 6.02 -3.15
CA ARG A 130 12.53 6.99 -4.20
C ARG A 130 12.71 6.34 -5.57
N LEU A 131 13.23 5.11 -5.61
CA LEU A 131 13.39 4.30 -6.81
C LEU A 131 12.10 3.57 -7.23
N GLY A 132 10.97 3.81 -6.54
CA GLY A 132 9.69 3.17 -6.84
C GLY A 132 9.56 1.73 -6.35
N TRP A 133 10.46 1.26 -5.47
CA TRP A 133 10.38 -0.05 -4.83
C TRP A 133 9.50 0.03 -3.57
N SER A 134 8.51 -0.85 -3.46
CA SER A 134 7.61 -0.93 -2.30
C SER A 134 7.97 -2.09 -1.38
N PHE A 135 7.76 -1.89 -0.07
CA PHE A 135 7.86 -2.96 0.92
C PHE A 135 6.75 -3.97 0.72
N GLN A 136 7.14 -5.22 0.45
CA GLN A 136 6.20 -6.33 0.46
C GLN A 136 6.07 -6.83 1.89
N VAL A 137 4.91 -6.62 2.50
CA VAL A 137 4.53 -7.39 3.69
C VAL A 137 4.40 -8.83 3.22
N PRO A 138 4.98 -9.83 3.93
CA PRO A 138 4.76 -11.22 3.57
C PRO A 138 3.26 -11.46 3.46
N ALA A 139 2.79 -11.78 2.26
CA ALA A 139 1.43 -12.28 2.11
C ALA A 139 1.34 -13.51 3.01
N HIS A 140 0.34 -13.52 3.90
CA HIS A 140 0.01 -14.72 4.67
C HIS A 140 -0.04 -15.87 3.66
N ARG A 141 0.88 -16.84 3.78
CA ARG A 141 0.90 -17.99 2.88
C ARG A 141 -0.49 -18.62 2.99
N ALA A 142 -1.18 -18.80 1.87
CA ALA A 142 -2.29 -19.74 1.85
C ALA A 142 -1.76 -21.05 2.43
N ALA A 143 -2.51 -21.65 3.36
CA ALA A 143 -2.19 -22.97 3.86
C ALA A 143 -1.88 -23.88 2.65
N ARG A 144 -0.80 -24.67 2.75
CA ARG A 144 -0.44 -25.62 1.70
C ARG A 144 -1.71 -26.39 1.31
N ARG A 145 -1.99 -26.51 0.00
CA ARG A 145 -3.10 -27.33 -0.49
C ARG A 145 -2.97 -28.72 0.14
N ASP A 146 -3.96 -29.09 0.92
CA ASP A 146 -4.04 -30.41 1.54
C ASP A 146 -4.75 -31.35 0.57
N GLU A 147 -4.03 -32.34 0.07
CA GLU A 147 -4.54 -33.28 -0.93
C GLU A 147 -5.66 -34.16 -0.36
N GLU A 148 -5.66 -34.41 0.95
CA GLU A 148 -6.72 -35.15 1.63
C GLU A 148 -8.03 -34.36 1.63
N ILE A 149 -7.97 -33.06 1.97
CA ILE A 149 -9.13 -32.16 1.95
C ILE A 149 -9.68 -32.00 0.52
N VAL A 150 -8.80 -31.92 -0.48
CA VAL A 150 -9.21 -31.83 -1.89
C VAL A 150 -9.96 -33.08 -2.31
N THR A 151 -9.41 -34.26 -2.00
CA THR A 151 -10.02 -35.54 -2.35
C THR A 151 -11.37 -35.71 -1.66
N TRP A 152 -11.46 -35.28 -0.40
CA TRP A 152 -12.72 -35.28 0.33
C TRP A 152 -13.77 -34.34 -0.30
N ILE A 153 -13.38 -33.10 -0.64
CA ILE A 153 -14.27 -32.14 -1.31
C ILE A 153 -14.78 -32.70 -2.64
N ASP A 154 -13.89 -33.25 -3.45
CA ASP A 154 -14.23 -33.76 -4.79
C ASP A 154 -15.13 -35.01 -4.69
N ALA A 155 -15.16 -35.71 -3.54
CA ALA A 155 -16.05 -36.84 -3.28
C ALA A 155 -17.45 -36.46 -2.77
N GLN A 156 -17.75 -35.16 -2.58
CA GLN A 156 -19.05 -34.64 -2.13
C GLN A 156 -19.75 -33.81 -3.22
N ASP A 157 -19.49 -34.10 -4.50
CA ASP A 157 -19.99 -33.33 -5.64
C ASP A 157 -21.52 -33.36 -5.80
N ASP A 158 -22.19 -34.27 -5.11
CA ASP A 158 -23.63 -34.43 -5.06
C ASP A 158 -24.35 -33.34 -4.26
N TRP A 159 -23.67 -32.70 -3.28
CA TRP A 159 -24.27 -31.63 -2.47
C TRP A 159 -23.36 -30.43 -2.20
N LEU A 160 -22.06 -30.49 -2.52
CA LEU A 160 -21.09 -29.44 -2.22
C LEU A 160 -20.61 -28.73 -3.49
N LEU A 161 -21.12 -27.53 -3.74
CA LEU A 161 -20.62 -26.64 -4.79
C LEU A 161 -19.41 -25.83 -4.28
N VAL A 162 -18.23 -26.03 -4.90
CA VAL A 162 -16.99 -25.36 -4.49
C VAL A 162 -16.50 -24.34 -5.52
N TYR A 163 -16.46 -23.07 -5.12
CA TYR A 163 -15.85 -21.99 -5.88
C TYR A 163 -14.36 -21.85 -5.53
N ARG A 164 -13.47 -22.16 -6.47
CA ARG A 164 -12.01 -22.01 -6.27
C ARG A 164 -11.57 -20.61 -6.64
N LEU A 165 -11.23 -19.80 -5.64
CA LEU A 165 -10.72 -18.44 -5.84
C LEU A 165 -9.27 -18.44 -6.39
N PRO A 166 -8.88 -17.47 -7.23
CA PRO A 166 -7.49 -17.28 -7.65
C PRO A 166 -6.55 -17.04 -6.46
N PRO A 167 -5.24 -17.29 -6.61
CA PRO A 167 -4.26 -16.93 -5.59
C PRO A 167 -4.33 -15.43 -5.26
N TYR A 168 -4.53 -15.11 -3.98
CA TYR A 168 -4.61 -13.74 -3.45
C TYR A 168 -5.74 -12.90 -4.08
N ALA A 169 -6.99 -13.35 -3.92
CA ALA A 169 -8.20 -12.59 -4.27
C ALA A 169 -9.03 -12.25 -3.02
N PRO A 170 -8.52 -11.40 -2.11
CA PRO A 170 -9.26 -11.02 -0.89
C PRO A 170 -10.60 -10.34 -1.21
N ASP A 171 -10.66 -9.58 -2.31
CA ASP A 171 -11.87 -8.89 -2.77
C ASP A 171 -12.98 -9.86 -3.22
N LEU A 172 -12.63 -11.11 -3.53
CA LEU A 172 -13.58 -12.17 -3.91
C LEU A 172 -13.93 -13.09 -2.74
N ASN A 173 -13.36 -12.87 -1.55
CA ASN A 173 -13.56 -13.75 -0.40
C ASN A 173 -14.56 -13.12 0.59
N PRO A 174 -15.80 -13.63 0.69
CA PRO A 174 -16.83 -13.03 1.56
C PRO A 174 -16.45 -13.11 3.04
N ALA A 175 -15.55 -14.03 3.42
CA ALA A 175 -15.02 -14.09 4.77
C ALA A 175 -14.23 -12.82 5.15
N GLU A 176 -13.63 -12.10 4.20
CA GLU A 176 -12.95 -10.84 4.49
C GLU A 176 -13.91 -9.75 4.97
N GLY A 177 -15.16 -9.73 4.47
CA GLY A 177 -16.22 -8.84 4.96
C GLY A 177 -16.56 -9.14 6.43
N ILE A 178 -16.69 -10.42 6.78
CA ILE A 178 -16.89 -10.87 8.17
C ILE A 178 -15.69 -10.46 9.03
N TRP A 179 -14.46 -10.64 8.54
CA TRP A 179 -13.23 -10.25 9.24
C TRP A 179 -13.13 -8.74 9.45
N SER A 180 -13.47 -7.93 8.45
CA SER A 180 -13.48 -6.47 8.55
C SER A 180 -14.50 -5.99 9.59
N ASN A 181 -15.70 -6.58 9.57
CA ASN A 181 -16.75 -6.32 10.55
C ASN A 181 -16.30 -6.67 11.97
N LEU A 182 -15.71 -7.86 12.14
CA LEU A 182 -15.20 -8.33 13.43
C LEU A 182 -14.07 -7.42 13.94
N ARG A 183 -13.08 -7.10 13.10
CA ARG A 183 -11.96 -6.21 13.47
C ARG A 183 -12.47 -4.88 13.97
N THR A 184 -13.39 -4.24 13.23
CA THR A 184 -13.99 -2.95 13.62
C THR A 184 -14.66 -3.01 14.99
N ARG A 185 -15.35 -4.11 15.31
CA ARG A 185 -16.02 -4.33 16.60
C ARG A 185 -15.07 -4.68 17.75
N LEU A 186 -13.81 -4.97 17.44
CA LEU A 186 -12.77 -5.33 18.40
C LEU A 186 -11.74 -4.21 18.64
N LEU A 187 -11.79 -3.10 17.88
CA LEU A 187 -10.74 -2.07 17.83
C LEU A 187 -10.36 -1.41 19.18
N ASN A 188 -11.12 -1.61 20.26
CA ASN A 188 -10.90 -0.95 21.55
C ASN A 188 -10.83 -1.92 22.75
N PHE A 189 -10.61 -3.22 22.54
CA PHE A 189 -10.58 -4.19 23.63
C PHE A 189 -9.16 -4.64 23.97
N THR A 190 -8.78 -4.45 25.24
CA THR A 190 -7.63 -5.11 25.86
C THR A 190 -8.11 -6.39 26.52
N VAL A 191 -7.66 -7.54 26.02
CA VAL A 191 -7.99 -8.87 26.58
C VAL A 191 -6.78 -9.42 27.33
N ASN A 192 -7.00 -10.01 28.50
CA ASN A 192 -5.97 -10.53 29.39
C ASN A 192 -5.92 -12.08 29.36
N GLY A 193 -6.16 -12.69 28.19
CA GLY A 193 -6.07 -14.14 28.01
C GLY A 193 -6.84 -14.67 26.81
N ILE A 194 -6.50 -15.90 26.39
CA ILE A 194 -7.11 -16.57 25.23
C ILE A 194 -8.59 -16.90 25.50
N ASP A 195 -8.95 -17.28 26.73
CA ASP A 195 -10.34 -17.59 27.08
C ASP A 195 -11.23 -16.36 27.01
N GLN A 196 -10.73 -15.22 27.51
CA GLN A 196 -11.43 -13.93 27.44
C GLN A 196 -11.57 -13.46 25.99
N LEU A 197 -10.52 -13.61 25.17
CA LEU A 197 -10.57 -13.33 23.74
C LEU A 197 -11.59 -14.22 23.03
N THR A 198 -11.61 -15.52 23.35
CA THR A 198 -12.53 -16.50 22.75
C THR A 198 -13.98 -16.17 23.09
N ALA A 199 -14.27 -15.86 24.36
CA ALA A 199 -15.60 -15.43 24.79
C ALA A 199 -16.02 -14.14 24.09
N LEU A 200 -15.10 -13.17 23.97
CA LEU A 200 -15.34 -11.91 23.28
C LEU A 200 -15.65 -12.12 21.80
N ILE A 201 -14.81 -12.88 21.07
CA ILE A 201 -15.03 -13.19 19.65
C ILE A 201 -16.38 -13.87 19.45
N ARG A 202 -16.70 -14.91 20.26
CA ARG A 202 -18.00 -15.59 20.20
C ARG A 202 -19.16 -14.63 20.43
N SER A 203 -19.04 -13.71 21.39
CA SER A 203 -20.07 -12.71 21.67
C SER A 203 -20.32 -11.74 20.51
N ARG A 204 -19.30 -11.47 19.69
CA ARG A 204 -19.39 -10.57 18.53
C ARG A 204 -19.85 -11.28 17.25
N LEU A 205 -19.52 -12.56 17.12
CA LEU A 205 -19.95 -13.40 16.00
C LEU A 205 -21.38 -13.91 16.16
N LYS A 206 -21.83 -14.23 17.39
CA LYS A 206 -23.16 -14.80 17.62
C LYS A 206 -24.32 -13.94 17.06
N PRO A 207 -24.32 -12.61 17.19
CA PRO A 207 -25.36 -11.77 16.57
C PRO A 207 -25.35 -11.78 15.03
N LEU A 208 -24.21 -12.08 14.38
CA LEU A 208 -24.14 -12.17 12.92
C LEU A 208 -24.92 -13.37 12.39
N GLN A 209 -25.02 -14.45 13.17
CA GLN A 209 -25.78 -15.66 12.79
C GLN A 209 -27.28 -15.39 12.60
N TYR A 210 -27.80 -14.32 13.22
CA TYR A 210 -29.22 -13.97 13.17
C TYR A 210 -29.50 -12.75 12.26
N ARG A 211 -28.52 -12.33 11.46
CA ARG A 211 -28.64 -11.20 10.52
C ARG A 211 -28.30 -11.64 9.10
N PRO A 212 -29.22 -12.38 8.44
CA PRO A 212 -28.99 -12.88 7.09
C PRO A 212 -28.71 -11.75 6.10
N ASP A 213 -29.40 -10.62 6.24
CA ASP A 213 -29.20 -9.39 5.45
C ASP A 213 -27.75 -8.89 5.43
N LEU A 214 -27.05 -8.98 6.55
CA LEU A 214 -25.66 -8.55 6.67
C LEU A 214 -24.69 -9.58 6.07
N LEU A 215 -25.01 -10.88 6.19
CA LEU A 215 -24.23 -11.95 5.58
C LEU A 215 -24.36 -11.91 4.04
N ASP A 216 -25.57 -11.70 3.55
CA ASP A 216 -25.86 -11.50 2.13
C ASP A 216 -25.13 -10.27 1.59
N GLY A 217 -25.05 -9.20 2.39
CA GLY A 217 -24.25 -8.01 2.07
C GLY A 217 -22.76 -8.30 1.85
N PHE A 218 -22.15 -9.16 2.68
CA PHE A 218 -20.74 -9.55 2.49
C PHE A 218 -20.52 -10.39 1.24
N ILE A 219 -21.48 -11.24 0.87
CA ILE A 219 -21.42 -12.03 -0.36
C ILE A 219 -21.60 -11.10 -1.56
N ALA A 220 -22.59 -10.20 -1.52
CA ALA A 220 -22.87 -9.25 -2.58
C ALA A 220 -21.67 -8.32 -2.88
N GLU A 221 -20.93 -7.89 -1.85
CA GLU A 221 -19.72 -7.06 -1.99
C GLU A 221 -18.64 -7.74 -2.86
N THR A 222 -18.56 -9.08 -2.84
CA THR A 222 -17.59 -9.83 -3.64
C THR A 222 -17.98 -9.99 -5.11
N GLY A 223 -19.22 -9.64 -5.47
CA GLY A 223 -19.78 -9.90 -6.81
C GLY A 223 -19.99 -11.39 -7.13
N LEU A 224 -19.83 -12.29 -6.15
CA LEU A 224 -20.16 -13.70 -6.31
C LEU A 224 -21.68 -13.88 -6.37
N VAL A 225 -22.17 -14.31 -7.53
CA VAL A 225 -23.57 -14.72 -7.68
C VAL A 225 -23.65 -16.18 -7.26
N LEU A 226 -24.22 -16.43 -6.08
CA LEU A 226 -24.61 -17.78 -5.67
C LEU A 226 -25.89 -18.14 -6.42
N SER A 227 -25.75 -18.66 -7.64
CA SER A 227 -26.88 -19.25 -8.35
C SER A 227 -27.27 -20.56 -7.67
N ASP A 228 -28.57 -20.78 -7.47
CA ASP A 228 -29.09 -22.08 -7.03
C ASP A 228 -28.68 -23.16 -8.04
N PRO A 229 -28.21 -24.33 -7.57
CA PRO A 229 -27.93 -25.45 -8.46
C PRO A 229 -29.23 -25.88 -9.17
N ALA A 230 -29.12 -26.19 -10.46
CA ALA A 230 -30.21 -26.69 -11.29
C ALA A 230 -30.65 -28.10 -10.91
#